data_AF-M5C5A3-F1
#
_entry.id   AF-M5C5A3-F1
#
_cell.length_a   1.000
_cell.length_b   1.000
_cell.length_c   1.000
_cell.angle_alpha   90.00
_cell.angle_beta   90.00
_cell.angle_gamma   90.00
#
_symmetry.space_group_name_H-M   'P 1'
#
loop_
_entity.id
_entity.type
_entity.pdbx_description
1 polymer ?
#
loop_
_entity_poly.entity_id
_entity_poly.type
_entity_poly.pdbx_seq_one_letter_code
_entity_poly.pdbx_strand_id
1 'polypeptide(L)'
;MDPDDKVRAAVCKLFSQIDYEAALHHVTKSQLEELAGRCLDRKPVPLNCVAHAHIPDSENNDLAAVPQFSWIPGKLIEAAAMTETRDEAEKCISEFVLPLPAKNEDVVSWTERLLLVMKYLNPGHVTSLLALANLKSPHPSVFERFIQCCVDFNGGTIDKNEDEITKNLNHAIKLRAQAPTNLQTISELLPS
;
A
#
# COMPACT_ATOMS: atom_id res chain seq x y z
N MET A 1 21.79 -8.22 -11.07
CA MET A 1 21.70 -6.73 -11.23
C MET A 1 22.99 -6.04 -10.77
N ASP A 2 23.40 -4.93 -11.40
CA ASP A 2 24.63 -4.16 -11.07
C ASP A 2 24.57 -3.49 -9.67
N PRO A 3 25.69 -3.39 -8.91
CA PRO A 3 25.72 -2.70 -7.61
C PRO A 3 25.52 -1.18 -7.70
N ASP A 4 25.68 -0.56 -8.87
CA ASP A 4 25.52 0.89 -9.05
C ASP A 4 24.05 1.36 -8.98
N ASP A 5 23.79 2.32 -8.09
CA ASP A 5 22.44 2.87 -7.83
C ASP A 5 21.78 3.48 -9.08
N LYS A 6 22.55 4.10 -9.98
CA LYS A 6 22.00 4.73 -11.18
C LYS A 6 21.61 3.68 -12.22
N VAL A 7 22.45 2.65 -12.37
CA VAL A 7 22.12 1.50 -13.24
C VAL A 7 20.86 0.82 -12.72
N ARG A 8 20.73 0.63 -11.39
CA ARG A 8 19.53 0.06 -10.79
C ARG A 8 18.29 0.90 -11.10
N ALA A 9 18.33 2.20 -10.83
CA ALA A 9 17.19 3.09 -11.11
C ALA A 9 16.79 3.09 -12.60
N ALA A 10 17.76 3.05 -13.51
CA ALA A 10 17.51 3.00 -14.95
C ALA A 10 16.84 1.68 -15.38
N VAL A 11 17.28 0.54 -14.84
CA VAL A 11 16.65 -0.77 -15.10
C VAL A 11 15.21 -0.79 -14.60
N CYS A 12 14.95 -0.21 -13.43
CA CYS A 12 13.59 -0.19 -12.87
C CYS A 12 12.68 0.68 -13.72
N LYS A 13 13.15 1.87 -14.11
CA LYS A 13 12.43 2.72 -15.07
C LYS A 13 12.15 2.03 -16.40
N LEU A 14 13.07 1.18 -16.88
CA LEU A 14 12.81 0.36 -18.07
C LEU A 14 11.66 -0.62 -17.80
N PHE A 15 11.70 -1.36 -16.69
CA PHE A 15 10.64 -2.31 -16.33
C PHE A 15 9.26 -1.67 -16.13
N SER A 16 9.16 -0.42 -15.66
CA SER A 16 7.86 0.27 -15.61
C SER A 16 7.31 0.69 -16.97
N GLN A 17 8.10 0.58 -18.04
CA GLN A 17 7.69 0.90 -19.42
C GLN A 17 7.43 -0.35 -20.27
N ILE A 18 7.73 -1.55 -19.75
CA ILE A 18 7.48 -2.81 -20.45
C ILE A 18 6.00 -3.14 -20.34
N ASP A 19 5.37 -3.46 -21.46
CA ASP A 19 3.99 -3.93 -21.50
C ASP A 19 3.86 -5.38 -20.98
N TYR A 20 2.64 -5.77 -20.66
CA TYR A 20 2.33 -7.10 -20.11
C TYR A 20 2.85 -8.25 -20.98
N GLU A 21 2.68 -8.17 -22.30
CA GLU A 21 3.06 -9.23 -23.25
C GLU A 21 4.58 -9.40 -23.32
N ALA A 22 5.32 -8.29 -23.37
CA ALA A 22 6.77 -8.30 -23.33
C ALA A 22 7.29 -8.81 -21.97
N ALA A 23 6.63 -8.46 -20.86
CA ALA A 23 6.97 -8.98 -19.54
C ALA A 23 6.71 -10.49 -19.42
N LEU A 24 5.66 -11.00 -20.07
CA LEU A 24 5.31 -12.41 -20.05
C LEU A 24 6.26 -13.26 -20.90
N HIS A 25 6.61 -12.77 -22.10
CA HIS A 25 7.35 -13.57 -23.09
C HIS A 25 8.86 -13.32 -23.13
N HIS A 26 9.33 -12.17 -22.67
CA HIS A 26 10.73 -11.75 -22.84
C HIS A 26 11.47 -11.47 -21.53
N VAL A 27 10.76 -11.49 -20.40
CA VAL A 27 11.37 -11.34 -19.07
C VAL A 27 11.26 -12.66 -18.33
N THR A 28 12.36 -13.11 -17.73
CA THR A 28 12.33 -14.30 -16.89
C THR A 28 11.80 -13.96 -15.49
N LYS A 29 11.07 -14.90 -14.88
CA LYS A 29 10.66 -14.79 -13.47
C LYS A 29 11.81 -14.40 -12.53
N SER A 30 12.98 -15.02 -12.71
CA SER A 30 14.16 -14.72 -11.88
C SER A 30 14.59 -13.25 -11.97
N GLN A 31 14.47 -12.62 -13.14
CA GLN A 31 14.77 -11.19 -13.30
C GLN A 31 13.76 -10.31 -12.56
N LEU A 32 12.47 -10.68 -12.59
CA LEU A 32 11.43 -9.98 -11.83
C LEU A 32 11.60 -10.17 -10.32
N GLU A 33 11.97 -11.36 -9.86
CA GLU A 33 12.24 -11.65 -8.46
C GLU A 33 13.50 -10.91 -7.96
N GLU A 34 14.55 -10.85 -8.77
CA GLU A 34 15.73 -10.01 -8.49
C GLU A 34 15.34 -8.53 -8.37
N LEU A 35 14.51 -8.03 -9.28
CA LEU A 35 14.01 -6.66 -9.25
C LEU A 35 13.18 -6.39 -7.98
N ALA A 36 12.25 -7.27 -7.64
CA ALA A 36 11.42 -7.16 -6.45
C ALA A 36 12.22 -7.25 -5.15
N GLY A 37 13.24 -8.11 -5.09
CA GLY A 37 14.15 -8.21 -3.95
C GLY A 37 14.90 -6.91 -3.67
N ARG A 38 15.18 -6.12 -4.70
CA ARG A 38 15.79 -4.79 -4.58
C ARG A 38 14.81 -3.69 -4.23
N CYS A 39 13.52 -3.92 -4.44
CA CYS A 39 12.49 -3.01 -3.93
C CYS A 39 12.33 -3.06 -2.40
N LEU A 40 12.92 -4.07 -1.75
CA LEU A 40 13.07 -4.16 -0.30
C LEU A 40 14.38 -3.51 0.22
N ASP A 41 15.23 -2.96 -0.67
CA ASP A 41 16.43 -2.23 -0.26
C ASP A 41 16.06 -0.86 0.33
N ARG A 42 16.92 -0.32 1.21
CA ARG A 42 16.73 0.97 1.90
C ARG A 42 16.53 2.19 0.98
N LYS A 43 16.78 2.07 -0.32
CA LYS A 43 16.48 3.11 -1.32
C LYS A 43 15.35 2.58 -2.20
N PRO A 44 14.21 3.26 -2.27
CA PRO A 44 13.02 2.77 -2.96
C PRO A 44 13.32 2.66 -4.45
N VAL A 45 13.60 1.43 -4.88
CA VAL A 45 13.38 1.04 -6.26
C VAL A 45 11.87 1.01 -6.44
N PRO A 46 11.32 1.65 -7.50
CA PRO A 46 9.89 1.87 -7.54
C PRO A 46 9.16 0.52 -7.74
N LEU A 47 8.50 0.08 -6.67
CA LEU A 47 7.69 -1.16 -6.58
C LEU A 47 6.62 -1.23 -7.67
N ASN A 48 6.25 -0.06 -8.21
CA ASN A 48 5.32 0.10 -9.32
C ASN A 48 5.71 -0.71 -10.57
N CYS A 49 7.01 -0.95 -10.80
CA CYS A 49 7.49 -1.68 -11.98
C CYS A 49 7.07 -3.15 -11.91
N VAL A 50 7.13 -3.71 -10.71
CA VAL A 50 6.73 -5.10 -10.44
C VAL A 50 5.20 -5.16 -10.32
N ALA A 51 4.58 -4.17 -9.68
CA ALA A 51 3.14 -4.13 -9.50
C ALA A 51 2.38 -3.97 -10.84
N HIS A 52 2.93 -3.26 -11.83
CA HIS A 52 2.31 -3.11 -13.15
C HIS A 52 2.21 -4.44 -13.92
N ALA A 53 3.10 -5.38 -13.64
CA ALA A 53 3.14 -6.69 -14.28
C ALA A 53 2.23 -7.73 -13.60
N HIS A 54 1.40 -7.36 -12.61
CA HIS A 54 0.48 -8.30 -11.97
C HIS A 54 -0.57 -8.86 -12.95
N ILE A 55 -1.18 -9.98 -12.59
CA ILE A 55 -2.18 -10.67 -13.42
C ILE A 55 -3.39 -9.73 -13.63
N PRO A 56 -3.69 -9.28 -14.87
CA PRO A 56 -4.82 -8.40 -15.14
C PRO A 56 -6.16 -9.10 -14.92
N ASP A 57 -7.21 -8.30 -14.73
CA ASP A 57 -8.58 -8.79 -14.56
C ASP A 57 -9.06 -9.60 -15.77
N SER A 58 -9.24 -10.90 -15.50
CA SER A 58 -10.24 -11.85 -15.99
C SER A 58 -10.70 -11.94 -17.45
N GLU A 59 -10.26 -11.13 -18.43
CA GLU A 59 -10.73 -11.35 -19.81
C GLU A 59 -10.04 -12.53 -20.52
N ASN A 60 -8.83 -12.94 -20.10
CA ASN A 60 -8.11 -14.04 -20.77
C ASN A 60 -7.72 -15.23 -19.87
N ASN A 61 -7.88 -15.12 -18.54
CA ASN A 61 -7.49 -16.13 -17.53
C ASN A 61 -6.23 -16.93 -17.95
N ASP A 62 -5.19 -16.20 -18.36
CA ASP A 62 -4.03 -16.82 -18.98
C ASP A 62 -3.24 -17.58 -17.91
N LEU A 63 -3.45 -18.89 -17.90
CA LEU A 63 -2.78 -19.79 -16.96
C LEU A 63 -1.26 -19.72 -17.10
N ALA A 64 -0.72 -19.27 -18.24
CA ALA A 64 0.72 -19.08 -18.44
C ALA A 64 1.28 -17.90 -17.64
N ALA A 65 0.45 -16.91 -17.30
CA ALA A 65 0.84 -15.74 -16.53
C ALA A 65 0.93 -16.02 -15.02
N VAL A 66 0.21 -17.04 -14.55
CA VAL A 66 0.14 -17.38 -13.13
C VAL A 66 1.53 -17.69 -12.54
N PRO A 67 2.35 -18.59 -13.11
CA PRO A 67 3.69 -18.85 -12.56
C PRO A 67 4.61 -17.62 -12.54
N GLN A 68 4.42 -16.71 -13.50
CA GLN A 68 5.25 -15.54 -13.75
C GLN A 68 4.93 -14.39 -12.78
N PHE A 69 3.64 -14.13 -12.49
CA PHE A 69 3.22 -12.90 -11.80
C PHE A 69 2.47 -13.12 -10.47
N SER A 70 1.95 -14.32 -10.20
CA SER A 70 1.07 -14.56 -9.02
C SER A 70 1.75 -14.34 -7.65
N TRP A 71 3.09 -14.36 -7.60
CA TRP A 71 3.86 -14.15 -6.38
C TRP A 71 4.00 -12.67 -5.99
N ILE A 72 3.74 -11.75 -6.93
CA ILE A 72 3.97 -10.30 -6.77
C ILE A 72 3.16 -9.70 -5.60
N PRO A 73 1.84 -9.97 -5.46
CA PRO A 73 1.06 -9.43 -4.35
C PRO A 73 1.61 -9.86 -2.99
N GLY A 74 2.08 -11.11 -2.85
CA GLY A 74 2.68 -11.60 -1.61
C GLY A 74 3.94 -10.83 -1.24
N LYS A 75 4.78 -10.48 -2.23
CA LYS A 75 5.98 -9.67 -2.00
C LYS A 75 5.68 -8.22 -1.63
N LEU A 76 4.65 -7.63 -2.23
CA LEU A 76 4.18 -6.30 -1.84
C LEU A 76 3.65 -6.28 -0.41
N ILE A 77 2.93 -7.32 0.01
CA ILE A 77 2.44 -7.46 1.39
C ILE A 77 3.62 -7.62 2.38
N GLU A 78 4.66 -8.37 2.02
CA GLU A 78 5.90 -8.44 2.80
C GLU A 78 6.58 -7.06 2.92
N ALA A 79 6.66 -6.31 1.81
CA ALA A 79 7.21 -4.96 1.80
C ALA A 79 6.39 -3.98 2.65
N ALA A 80 5.07 -4.11 2.66
CA ALA A 80 4.16 -3.29 3.47
C ALA A 80 4.33 -3.54 4.99
N ALA A 81 4.80 -4.73 5.37
CA ALA A 81 5.10 -5.02 6.77
C ALA A 81 6.33 -4.27 7.30
N MET A 82 7.26 -3.86 6.42
CA MET A 82 8.49 -3.16 6.78
C MET A 82 8.29 -1.65 6.81
N THR A 83 8.68 -0.98 7.90
CA THR A 83 8.45 0.47 8.07
C THR A 83 9.06 1.33 6.96
N GLU A 84 10.25 0.97 6.47
CA GLU A 84 10.98 1.75 5.45
C GLU A 84 10.32 1.72 4.07
N THR A 85 9.57 0.66 3.76
CA THR A 85 8.96 0.43 2.44
C THR A 85 7.44 0.45 2.48
N ARG A 86 6.85 0.68 3.65
CA ARG A 86 5.41 0.56 3.89
C ARG A 86 4.60 1.44 2.95
N ASP A 87 4.88 2.73 2.93
CA ASP A 87 4.08 3.72 2.21
C ASP A 87 4.08 3.44 0.69
N GLU A 88 5.25 3.13 0.12
CA GLU A 88 5.38 2.82 -1.31
C GLU A 88 4.73 1.47 -1.66
N ALA A 89 4.81 0.48 -0.77
CA ALA A 89 4.17 -0.81 -0.96
C ALA A 89 2.64 -0.73 -0.89
N GLU A 90 2.10 -0.03 0.11
CA GLU A 90 0.66 0.23 0.24
C GLU A 90 0.12 1.00 -0.96
N LYS A 91 0.88 1.99 -1.44
CA LYS A 91 0.56 2.71 -2.67
C LYS A 91 0.52 1.77 -3.88
N CYS A 92 1.52 0.92 -4.07
CA CYS A 92 1.54 -0.02 -5.19
C CYS A 92 0.40 -1.05 -5.13
N ILE A 93 0.05 -1.52 -3.94
CA ILE A 93 -1.10 -2.40 -3.73
C ILE A 93 -2.39 -1.67 -4.14
N SER A 94 -2.59 -0.43 -3.69
CA SER A 94 -3.81 0.34 -3.94
C SER A 94 -3.90 1.01 -5.31
N GLU A 95 -2.81 1.09 -6.08
CA GLU A 95 -2.82 1.63 -7.45
C GLU A 95 -2.88 0.53 -8.52
N PHE A 96 -2.19 -0.59 -8.30
CA PHE A 96 -2.04 -1.61 -9.34
C PHE A 96 -2.75 -2.92 -8.97
N VAL A 97 -2.53 -3.45 -7.76
CA VAL A 97 -2.97 -4.81 -7.42
C VAL A 97 -4.44 -4.89 -7.03
N LEU A 98 -4.90 -4.01 -6.15
CA LEU A 98 -6.26 -3.92 -5.63
C LEU A 98 -6.70 -2.45 -5.65
N PRO A 99 -6.85 -1.84 -6.84
CA PRO A 99 -7.32 -0.48 -6.94
C PRO A 99 -8.67 -0.33 -6.26
N LEU A 100 -8.82 0.73 -5.46
CA LEU A 100 -10.12 1.01 -4.84
C LEU A 100 -11.13 1.29 -5.95
N PRO A 101 -12.34 0.70 -5.88
CA PRO A 101 -13.33 0.89 -6.92
C PRO A 101 -13.69 2.38 -7.02
N ALA A 102 -13.69 2.92 -8.23
CA ALA A 102 -14.11 4.29 -8.46
C ALA A 102 -15.59 4.45 -8.03
N LYS A 103 -15.99 5.69 -7.70
CA LYS A 103 -17.42 6.00 -7.50
C LYS A 103 -18.17 5.59 -8.76
N ASN A 104 -19.01 4.55 -8.66
CA ASN A 104 -19.80 3.90 -9.73
C ASN A 104 -19.18 2.67 -10.42
N GLU A 105 -18.05 2.15 -9.95
CA GLU A 105 -17.48 0.90 -10.49
C GLU A 105 -18.20 -0.34 -9.93
N ASP A 106 -18.17 -1.44 -10.70
CA ASP A 106 -18.79 -2.69 -10.32
C ASP A 106 -18.04 -3.35 -9.15
N VAL A 107 -18.71 -3.44 -8.01
CA VAL A 107 -18.22 -4.14 -6.82
C VAL A 107 -17.93 -5.61 -7.12
N VAL A 108 -18.63 -6.22 -8.09
CA VAL A 108 -18.42 -7.61 -8.50
C VAL A 108 -17.02 -7.80 -9.10
N SER A 109 -16.63 -7.00 -10.11
CA SER A 109 -15.31 -7.10 -10.73
C SER A 109 -14.17 -6.89 -9.73
N TRP A 110 -14.32 -5.90 -8.83
CA TRP A 110 -13.36 -5.70 -7.75
C TRP A 110 -13.26 -6.90 -6.81
N THR A 111 -14.40 -7.51 -6.46
CA THR A 111 -14.45 -8.69 -5.59
C THR A 111 -13.79 -9.90 -6.28
N GLU A 112 -14.03 -10.10 -7.57
CA GLU A 112 -13.38 -11.16 -8.35
C GLU A 112 -11.86 -10.98 -8.38
N ARG A 113 -11.37 -9.75 -8.58
CA ARG A 113 -9.94 -9.42 -8.48
C ARG A 113 -9.39 -9.75 -7.10
N LEU A 114 -10.07 -9.34 -6.03
CA LEU A 114 -9.68 -9.65 -4.66
C LEU A 114 -9.57 -11.16 -4.44
N LEU A 115 -10.56 -11.93 -4.89
CA LEU A 115 -10.56 -13.40 -4.78
C LEU A 115 -9.40 -14.02 -5.58
N LEU A 116 -9.11 -13.51 -6.78
CA LEU A 116 -8.00 -13.96 -7.62
C LEU A 116 -6.66 -13.71 -6.94
N VAL A 117 -6.44 -12.52 -6.38
CA VAL A 117 -5.22 -12.19 -5.62
C VAL A 117 -5.10 -13.13 -4.42
N MET A 118 -6.15 -13.25 -3.60
CA MET A 118 -6.15 -14.09 -2.41
C MET A 118 -5.92 -15.58 -2.71
N LYS A 119 -6.37 -16.07 -3.86
CA LYS A 119 -6.17 -17.47 -4.31
C LYS A 119 -4.70 -17.86 -4.39
N TYR A 120 -3.81 -16.92 -4.71
CA TYR A 120 -2.37 -17.18 -4.86
C TYR A 120 -1.52 -16.70 -3.69
N LEU A 121 -2.14 -16.08 -2.68
CA LEU A 121 -1.47 -15.73 -1.44
C LEU A 121 -1.35 -16.93 -0.52
N ASN A 122 -0.26 -16.98 0.25
CA ASN A 122 -0.18 -17.93 1.35
C ASN A 122 -1.02 -17.43 2.56
N PRO A 123 -1.34 -18.31 3.53
CA PRO A 123 -2.18 -17.93 4.69
C PRO A 123 -1.62 -16.76 5.53
N GLY A 124 -0.28 -16.62 5.58
CA GLY A 124 0.39 -15.51 6.27
C GLY A 124 0.15 -14.18 5.57
N HIS A 125 0.31 -14.14 4.24
CA HIS A 125 0.04 -12.96 3.43
C HIS A 125 -1.43 -12.56 3.46
N VAL A 126 -2.37 -13.53 3.45
CA VAL A 126 -3.80 -13.24 3.65
C VAL A 126 -4.04 -12.58 5.01
N THR A 127 -3.40 -13.07 6.06
CA THR A 127 -3.53 -12.48 7.39
C THR A 127 -2.99 -11.04 7.44
N SER A 128 -1.84 -10.80 6.83
CA SER A 128 -1.25 -9.45 6.72
C SER A 128 -2.10 -8.52 5.86
N LEU A 129 -2.67 -8.99 4.75
CA LEU A 129 -3.59 -8.20 3.91
C LEU A 129 -4.81 -7.75 4.70
N LEU A 130 -5.43 -8.65 5.49
CA LEU A 130 -6.56 -8.31 6.35
C LEU A 130 -6.18 -7.32 7.46
N ALA A 131 -4.94 -7.36 7.96
CA ALA A 131 -4.43 -6.38 8.91
C ALA A 131 -4.21 -5.00 8.24
N LEU A 132 -3.65 -4.96 7.03
CA LEU A 132 -3.48 -3.73 6.25
C LEU A 132 -4.82 -3.07 5.90
N ALA A 133 -5.84 -3.87 5.58
CA ALA A 133 -7.21 -3.40 5.36
C ALA A 133 -7.92 -2.93 6.66
N ASN A 134 -7.22 -2.95 7.81
CA ASN A 134 -7.73 -2.60 9.12
C ASN A 134 -8.96 -3.44 9.57
N LEU A 135 -9.18 -4.61 8.97
CA LEU A 135 -10.32 -5.49 9.27
C LEU A 135 -10.13 -6.36 10.52
N LYS A 136 -8.88 -6.45 11.02
CA LYS A 136 -8.52 -7.22 12.22
C LYS A 136 -8.09 -6.35 13.41
N SER A 137 -8.08 -5.03 13.24
CA SER A 137 -7.64 -4.12 14.28
C SER A 137 -8.71 -3.94 15.36
N PRO A 138 -8.32 -3.80 16.64
CA PRO A 138 -9.28 -3.45 17.69
C PRO A 138 -9.87 -2.06 17.43
N HIS A 139 -11.20 -1.97 17.46
CA HIS A 139 -11.93 -0.71 17.37
C HIS A 139 -12.31 -0.19 18.76
N PRO A 140 -12.34 1.14 18.98
CA PRO A 140 -12.04 2.18 18.01
C PRO A 140 -10.53 2.29 17.71
N SER A 141 -10.21 2.35 16.42
CA SER A 141 -8.88 2.60 15.89
C SER A 141 -8.36 3.99 16.29
N VAL A 142 -7.06 4.20 16.14
CA VAL A 142 -6.43 5.52 16.39
C VAL A 142 -7.07 6.62 15.52
N PHE A 143 -7.52 6.28 14.31
CA PHE A 143 -8.22 7.20 13.42
C PHE A 143 -9.60 7.58 13.95
N GLU A 144 -10.40 6.60 14.37
CA GLU A 144 -11.72 6.84 14.96
C GLU A 144 -11.60 7.64 16.26
N ARG A 145 -10.58 7.33 17.07
CA ARG A 145 -10.29 8.10 18.29
C ARG A 145 -9.91 9.55 17.97
N PHE A 146 -9.07 9.76 16.96
CA PHE A 146 -8.69 11.10 16.51
C PHE A 146 -9.92 11.88 16.02
N ILE A 147 -10.77 11.28 15.19
CA ILE A 147 -12.02 11.90 14.72
C ILE A 147 -12.91 12.26 15.90
N GLN A 148 -13.07 11.37 16.87
CA GLN A 148 -13.85 11.65 18.08
C GLN A 148 -13.27 12.85 18.84
N CYS A 149 -11.93 12.93 19.01
CA CYS A 149 -11.31 14.09 19.65
C CYS A 149 -11.53 15.39 18.85
N CYS A 150 -11.57 15.34 17.51
CA CYS A 150 -11.91 16.51 16.69
C CYS A 150 -13.38 16.93 16.89
N VAL A 151 -14.30 15.96 17.00
CA VAL A 151 -15.72 16.23 17.28
C VAL A 151 -15.89 16.82 18.67
N ASP A 152 -15.24 16.26 19.69
CA ASP A 152 -15.31 16.74 21.08
C ASP A 152 -14.72 18.14 21.22
N PHE A 153 -13.65 18.45 20.46
CA PHE A 153 -13.05 19.79 20.44
C PHE A 153 -13.93 20.83 19.72
N ASN A 154 -14.71 20.41 18.71
CA ASN A 154 -15.70 21.22 17.99
C ASN A 154 -15.22 22.65 17.63
N GLY A 155 -14.03 22.75 17.04
CA GLY A 155 -13.44 24.04 16.66
C GLY A 155 -13.17 25.00 17.84
N GLY A 156 -12.97 24.46 19.05
CA GLY A 156 -12.73 25.22 20.28
C GLY A 156 -14.00 25.64 21.03
N THR A 157 -15.19 25.27 20.53
CA THR A 157 -16.45 25.51 21.24
C THR A 157 -16.73 24.32 22.16
N ILE A 158 -16.20 24.39 23.38
CA ILE A 158 -16.27 23.29 24.35
C ILE A 158 -17.09 23.72 25.56
N ASP A 159 -18.19 23.01 25.84
CA ASP A 159 -19.08 23.34 26.95
C ASP A 159 -18.52 22.92 28.31
N LYS A 160 -17.79 21.79 28.38
CA LYS A 160 -17.26 21.20 29.63
C LYS A 160 -15.95 20.46 29.36
N ASN A 161 -15.06 20.43 30.36
CA ASN A 161 -13.80 19.68 30.34
C ASN A 161 -12.82 20.12 29.24
N GLU A 162 -12.75 21.43 28.96
CA GLU A 162 -11.90 22.04 27.93
C GLU A 162 -10.43 21.59 28.01
N ASP A 163 -9.83 21.63 29.20
CA ASP A 163 -8.43 21.22 29.41
C ASP A 163 -8.20 19.74 29.04
N GLU A 164 -9.15 18.87 29.41
CA GLU A 164 -9.06 17.44 29.13
C GLU A 164 -9.23 17.14 27.65
N ILE A 165 -10.22 17.76 27.00
CA ILE A 165 -10.50 17.59 25.57
C ILE A 165 -9.32 18.10 24.74
N THR A 166 -8.78 19.27 25.09
CA THR A 166 -7.61 19.86 24.42
C THR A 166 -6.37 18.99 24.60
N LYS A 167 -6.15 18.44 25.80
CA LYS A 167 -5.05 17.49 26.06
C LYS A 167 -5.19 16.20 25.25
N ASN A 168 -6.41 15.65 25.18
CA ASN A 168 -6.70 14.42 24.44
C ASN A 168 -6.48 14.60 22.93
N LEU A 169 -6.95 15.72 22.37
CA LEU A 169 -6.71 16.05 20.96
C LEU A 169 -5.21 16.21 20.67
N ASN A 170 -4.48 16.97 21.49
CA ASN A 170 -3.04 17.14 21.33
C ASN A 170 -2.27 15.81 21.40
N HIS A 171 -2.70 14.90 22.27
CA HIS A 171 -2.13 13.55 22.34
C HIS A 171 -2.42 12.76 21.06
N ALA A 172 -3.65 12.79 20.55
CA ALA A 172 -4.01 12.11 19.30
C ALA A 172 -3.26 12.67 18.08
N ILE A 173 -3.06 13.99 18.00
CA ILE A 173 -2.23 14.65 16.97
C ILE A 173 -0.79 14.14 17.03
N LYS A 174 -0.18 14.08 18.23
CA LYS A 174 1.19 13.58 18.40
C LYS A 174 1.35 12.13 17.96
N LEU A 175 0.37 11.27 18.28
CA LEU A 175 0.37 9.87 17.84
C LEU A 175 0.30 9.76 16.31
N ARG A 176 -0.44 10.66 15.64
CA ARG A 176 -0.52 10.73 14.17
C ARG A 176 0.75 11.29 13.54
N ALA A 177 1.35 12.31 14.15
CA ALA A 177 2.56 12.96 13.66
C ALA A 177 3.81 12.06 13.65
N GLN A 178 3.79 10.97 14.43
CA GLN A 178 4.87 9.97 14.46
C GLN A 178 4.73 8.89 13.37
N ALA A 179 3.60 8.85 12.64
CA ALA A 179 3.48 8.02 11.45
C ALA A 179 4.19 8.72 10.27
N PRO A 180 4.92 8.00 9.40
CA PRO A 180 5.50 8.58 8.20
C PRO A 180 4.38 8.99 7.26
N THR A 181 3.96 10.25 7.34
CA THR A 181 3.16 10.90 6.29
C THR A 181 3.45 12.39 6.36
N ASN A 182 3.75 12.97 5.19
CA ASN A 182 4.13 14.37 4.93
C ASN A 182 3.93 15.37 6.09
N LEU A 183 5.04 15.86 6.63
CA LEU A 183 5.14 16.91 7.66
C LEU A 183 4.44 18.24 7.31
N GLN A 184 3.96 18.40 6.07
CA GLN A 184 3.27 19.61 5.61
C GLN A 184 1.86 19.76 6.19
N THR A 185 1.13 18.67 6.45
CA THR A 185 -0.25 18.72 6.96
C THR A 185 -0.35 19.21 8.42
N ILE A 186 0.76 19.19 9.17
CA ILE A 186 0.76 19.50 10.61
C ILE A 186 0.78 21.03 10.87
N SER A 187 1.38 21.82 9.97
CA SER A 187 1.48 23.28 10.15
C SER A 187 0.15 24.02 9.99
N GLU A 188 -0.84 23.39 9.34
CA GLU A 188 -2.16 23.97 9.11
C GLU A 188 -3.20 23.57 10.18
N LEU A 189 -2.88 22.58 11.02
CA LEU A 189 -3.82 21.99 12.01
C LEU A 189 -3.54 22.41 13.46
N LEU A 190 -2.44 23.12 13.72
CA LEU A 190 -2.14 23.66 15.05
C LEU A 190 -2.65 25.10 15.14
N PRO A 191 -3.60 25.41 16.04
CA PRO A 191 -3.92 26.79 16.33
C PRO A 191 -2.73 27.44 17.05
N SER A 192 -2.38 28.65 16.60
CA SER A 192 -1.39 29.54 17.21
C SER A 192 -1.77 29.98 18.62
#